data_AF-A0A2W7B0K4-F1
#
_entry.id   AF-A0A2W7B0K4-F1
#
_cell.length_a   1.000
_cell.length_b   1.000
_cell.length_c   1.000
_cell.angle_alpha   90.00
_cell.angle_beta   90.00
_cell.angle_gamma   90.00
#
_symmetry.space_group_name_H-M   'P 1'
#
loop_
_entity.id
_entity.type
_entity.pdbx_description
1 polymer ?
#
loop_
_entity_poly.entity_id
_entity_poly.type
_entity_poly.pdbx_seq_one_letter_code
_entity_poly.pdbx_strand_id
1 'polypeptide(L)' 'MQFADAVSVFNDNFAIVISDDHPDEERFIIIGLDFFRRILIIAYTYRDQNTIRIISDRKANKIERQQYEG' A
#
# COMPACT_ATOMS: atom_id res chain seq x y z
N MET A 1 8.99 3.21 9.69
CA MET A 1 8.13 4.06 8.84
C MET A 1 7.11 4.70 9.75
N GLN A 2 6.63 5.90 9.45
CA GLN A 2 5.58 6.53 10.24
C GLN A 2 4.23 6.33 9.55
N PHE A 3 3.15 6.32 10.34
CA PHE A 3 1.79 6.21 9.81
C PHE A 3 1.48 7.27 8.74
N ALA A 4 2.01 8.49 8.88
CA ALA A 4 1.85 9.55 7.88
C ALA A 4 2.49 9.21 6.51
N ASP A 5 3.62 8.48 6.50
CA ASP A 5 4.22 7.99 5.26
C ASP A 5 3.25 7.02 4.57
N ALA A 6 2.62 6.13 5.36
CA ALA A 6 1.68 5.15 4.85
C ALA A 6 0.42 5.77 4.25
N VAL A 7 -0.15 6.79 4.90
CA VAL A 7 -1.30 7.53 4.40
C VAL A 7 -0.99 8.28 3.10
N SER A 8 0.26 8.74 2.91
CA SER A 8 0.65 9.46 1.69
C SER A 8 0.48 8.62 0.42
N VAL A 9 0.68 7.30 0.51
CA VAL A 9 0.53 6.36 -0.60
C VAL A 9 -0.89 6.33 -1.15
N PHE A 10 -1.89 6.52 -0.29
CA PHE A 10 -3.30 6.55 -0.72
C PHE A 10 -3.66 7.82 -1.51
N ASN A 11 -2.80 8.84 -1.47
CA ASN A 11 -2.94 10.07 -2.27
C ASN A 11 -2.05 10.05 -3.53
N ASP A 12 -1.30 8.98 -3.77
CA ASP A 12 -0.50 8.83 -4.97
C ASP A 12 -1.39 8.39 -6.14
N ASN A 13 -1.56 9.27 -7.13
CA ASN A 13 -2.37 9.01 -8.32
C ASN A 13 -1.80 7.88 -9.20
N PHE A 14 -0.54 7.50 -9.00
CA PHE A 14 0.10 6.39 -9.71
C PHE A 14 0.17 5.12 -8.88
N ALA A 15 -0.42 5.10 -7.69
CA ALA A 15 -0.41 3.92 -6.85
C ALA A 15 -1.16 2.76 -7.53
N ILE A 16 -0.58 1.58 -7.41
CA ILE A 16 -1.14 0.33 -7.90
C ILE A 16 -1.86 -0.35 -6.74
N VAL A 17 -3.14 -0.66 -6.94
CA VAL A 17 -3.93 -1.44 -5.98
C VAL A 17 -4.13 -2.84 -6.52
N ILE A 18 -3.80 -3.83 -5.70
CA ILE A 18 -3.93 -5.26 -6.00
C ILE A 18 -4.89 -5.85 -4.97
N SER A 19 -5.97 -6.47 -5.43
CA SER A 19 -6.83 -7.26 -4.56
C SER A 19 -6.14 -8.56 -4.16
N ASP A 20 -6.08 -8.82 -2.86
CA ASP A 20 -5.63 -10.08 -2.26
C ASP A 20 -6.89 -10.84 -1.83
N ASP A 21 -7.31 -11.78 -2.67
CA ASP A 21 -8.52 -12.57 -2.48
C ASP A 21 -8.30 -13.56 -1.33
N HIS A 22 -8.68 -13.13 -0.13
CA HIS A 22 -8.60 -13.91 1.09
C HIS A 22 -10.01 -14.39 1.48
N PRO A 23 -10.16 -15.68 1.85
CA PRO A 23 -11.48 -16.31 2.03
C PRO A 23 -12.31 -15.72 3.18
N ASP A 24 -11.67 -15.13 4.19
CA ASP A 24 -12.32 -14.63 5.40
C ASP A 24 -12.46 -13.10 5.44
N GLU A 25 -11.63 -12.36 4.70
CA GLU A 25 -11.54 -10.90 4.76
C GLU A 25 -10.99 -10.35 3.43
N GLU A 26 -11.67 -9.37 2.84
CA GLU A 26 -11.22 -8.72 1.62
C GLU A 26 -9.97 -7.88 1.93
N ARG A 27 -8.85 -8.21 1.28
CA ARG A 27 -7.57 -7.55 1.50
C ARG A 27 -7.09 -6.88 0.23
N PHE A 28 -6.37 -5.81 0.42
CA PHE A 28 -5.81 -5.01 -0.65
C PHE A 28 -4.36 -4.70 -0.35
N ILE A 29 -3.54 -4.75 -1.39
CA ILE A 29 -2.17 -4.28 -1.35
C ILE A 29 -2.10 -3.03 -2.23
N ILE A 30 -1.75 -1.90 -1.64
CA ILE A 30 -1.40 -0.68 -2.37
C ILE A 30 0.11 -0.53 -2.41
N ILE A 31 0.63 -0.29 -3.62
CA ILE A 31 2.03 -0.01 -3.88
C ILE A 31 2.11 1.38 -4.48
N GLY A 32 2.87 2.27 -3.87
CA GLY A 32 3.02 3.64 -4.39
C GLY A 32 4.21 4.35 -3.76
N LEU A 33 4.38 5.61 -4.13
CA LEU A 33 5.48 6.44 -3.67
C LEU A 33 5.04 7.32 -2.51
N ASP A 34 5.93 7.48 -1.53
CA ASP A 34 5.80 8.57 -0.56
C ASP A 34 6.39 9.89 -1.07
N PHE A 35 6.25 10.94 -0.26
CA PHE A 35 6.80 12.28 -0.55
C PHE A 35 8.32 12.31 -0.78
N PHE A 36 9.06 11.29 -0.32
CA PHE A 36 10.50 11.14 -0.50
C PHE A 36 10.86 10.23 -1.68
N ARG A 37 9.89 9.91 -2.56
CA ARG A 37 10.03 8.98 -3.69
C ARG A 37 10.50 7.59 -3.26
N ARG A 38 10.09 7.13 -2.08
CA ARG A 38 10.36 5.77 -1.63
C ARG A 38 9.13 4.93 -1.94
N ILE A 39 9.34 3.80 -2.61
CA ILE A 39 8.27 2.83 -2.84
C ILE A 39 7.88 2.17 -1.51
N LEU A 40 6.59 2.26 -1.20
CA LEU A 40 5.95 1.67 -0.04
C LEU A 40 4.93 0.62 -0.50
N ILE A 41 4.78 -0.43 0.30
CA ILE A 41 3.83 -1.51 0.10
C ILE A 41 2.98 -1.60 1.36
N ILE A 42 1.67 -1.48 1.19
CA ILE A 42 0.72 -1.44 2.30
C ILE A 42 -0.39 -2.44 2.08
N ALA A 43 -0.53 -3.36 3.03
CA ALA A 43 -1.67 -4.26 3.12
C ALA A 43 -2.74 -3.62 3.99
N TYR A 44 -3.96 -3.52 3.48
CA TYR A 44 -5.09 -2.92 4.17
C TYR A 44 -6.41 -3.63 3.84
N THR A 45 -7.45 -3.30 4.61
CA THR A 45 -8.82 -3.78 4.38
C THR A 45 -9.81 -2.64 4.67
N TYR A 46 -10.99 -2.69 4.07
CA TYR A 46 -12.09 -1.81 4.38
C TYR A 46 -12.91 -2.39 5.53
N ARG A 47 -13.05 -1.64 6.64
CA ARG A 47 -13.95 -2.04 7.73
C ARG A 47 -15.36 -1.51 7.57
N ASP A 48 -15.48 -0.34 6.97
CA ASP A 48 -16.73 0.28 6.56
C ASP A 48 -16.46 1.15 5.32
N GLN A 49 -17.47 1.87 4.83
CA GLN A 49 -17.37 2.66 3.59
C GLN A 49 -16.29 3.76 3.65
N ASN A 50 -15.92 4.24 4.84
CA ASN A 50 -15.00 5.37 5.04
C ASN A 50 -13.79 5.05 5.93
N THR A 51 -13.70 3.81 6.46
CA THR A 51 -12.62 3.40 7.36
C THR A 51 -11.75 2.34 6.72
N ILE A 52 -10.49 2.70 6.50
CA ILE A 52 -9.42 1.79 6.13
C ILE A 52 -8.69 1.33 7.40
N ARG A 53 -8.49 0.02 7.53
CA ARG A 53 -7.58 -0.55 8.51
C ARG A 53 -6.30 -1.00 7.82
N ILE A 54 -5.18 -0.41 8.21
CA ILE A 54 -3.86 -0.91 7.81
C ILE A 54 -3.56 -2.18 8.59
N ILE A 55 -3.23 -3.25 7.86
CA ILE A 55 -2.82 -4.55 8.39
C ILE A 55 -1.29 -4.58 8.53
N SER A 56 -0.59 -4.08 7.51
CA SER A 56 0.88 -4.03 7.49
C SER A 56 1.37 -2.95 6.54
N ASP A 57 2.43 -2.25 6.93
CA ASP A 57 3.14 -1.26 6.11
C ASP A 57 4.63 -1.58 6.08
N ARG A 58 5.22 -1.61 4.88
CA ARG A 58 6.68 -1.74 4.73
C ARG A 58 7.22 -0.97 3.54
N LYS A 59 8.52 -0.69 3.58
CA LYS A 59 9.25 -0.23 2.39
C LYS A 59 9.43 -1.40 1.43
N ALA A 60 9.30 -1.14 0.14
CA ALA A 60 9.63 -2.13 -0.88
C ALA A 60 11.11 -2.52 -0.78
N ASN A 61 11.39 -3.81 -0.91
CA ASN A 61 12.75 -4.31 -1.04
C ASN A 61 13.31 -4.00 -2.45
N LYS A 62 14.62 -4.21 -2.66
CA LYS A 62 15.26 -3.88 -3.97
C LYS A 62 14.62 -4.60 -5.16
N ILE A 63 14.10 -5.81 -4.96
CA ILE A 63 13.51 -6.63 -6.02
C ILE A 63 12.14 -6.06 -6.42
N GLU A 64 11.29 -5.78 -5.44
CA GLU A 64 9.96 -5.18 -5.65
C GLU A 64 10.05 -3.79 -6.26
N ARG A 65 11.07 -3.01 -5.89
CA ARG A 65 11.35 -1.72 -6.52
C ARG A 65 11.64 -1.85 -8.01
N GLN A 66 12.47 -2.81 -8.40
CA GLN A 66 12.77 -3.05 -9.81
C GLN A 66 11.53 -3.49 -10.61
N GLN A 67 10.59 -4.20 -9.99
CA GLN A 67 9.34 -4.57 -10.66
C GLN A 67 8.38 -3.37 -10.81
N TYR A 68 8.44 -2.39 -9.89
CA TYR A 68 7.61 -1.19 -9.94
C TYR A 68 8.19 -0.09 -10.84
N GLU A 69 9.52 0.04 -10.90
CA GLU A 69 10.24 1.02 -11.74
C GLU A 69 10.52 0.49 -13.16
N GLY A 70 10.04 -0.72 -13.48
CA GLY A 70 10.30 -1.45 -14.73
C GLY A 70 9.81 -0.76 -15.99
#